data_AF-R6DIX4-F1
#
_entry.id   AF-R6DIX4-F1
#
_cell.length_a   1.000
_cell.length_b   1.000
_cell.length_c   1.000
_cell.angle_alpha   90.00
_cell.angle_beta   90.00
_cell.angle_gamma   90.00
#
_symmetry.space_group_name_H-M   'P 1'
#
loop_
_entity.id
_entity.type
_entity.pdbx_description
1 polymer ?
#
loop_
_entity_poly.entity_id
_entity_poly.type
_entity_poly.pdbx_seq_one_letter_code
_entity_poly.pdbx_strand_id
1 'polypeptide(L)'
;MLKEGISKKRAFLYGTLSAAVEPLFGVIAAIIAGMVQSVMPLLLAFAAGTMIYVVVEELIPEAHLGEKENVGTLGFVVGFLIMMILDVALG
;
A
#
# COMPACT_ATOMS: atom_id res chain seq x y z
N MET A 1 -4.20 -11.76 -11.62
CA MET A 1 -4.91 -12.97 -11.13
C MET A 1 -6.26 -13.23 -11.77
N LEU A 2 -7.28 -12.34 -11.67
CA LEU A 2 -8.56 -12.56 -12.38
C LEU A 2 -8.44 -12.42 -13.91
N LYS A 3 -7.57 -11.50 -14.37
CA LYS A 3 -7.18 -11.36 -15.78
C LYS A 3 -6.33 -12.53 -16.30
N GLU A 4 -5.81 -13.38 -15.41
CA GLU A 4 -4.99 -14.57 -15.73
C GLU A 4 -5.80 -15.87 -15.71
N GLY A 5 -7.14 -15.80 -15.60
CA GLY A 5 -8.02 -16.99 -15.67
C GLY A 5 -8.18 -17.77 -14.36
N ILE A 6 -7.68 -17.25 -13.23
CA ILE A 6 -7.83 -17.88 -11.92
C ILE A 6 -9.24 -17.64 -11.37
N SER A 7 -9.88 -18.67 -10.82
CA SER A 7 -11.25 -18.56 -10.27
C SER A 7 -11.33 -17.50 -9.15
N LYS A 8 -12.44 -16.74 -9.12
CA LYS A 8 -12.69 -15.67 -8.13
C LYS A 8 -12.40 -16.10 -6.68
N LYS A 9 -12.72 -17.35 -6.33
CA LYS A 9 -12.48 -17.91 -4.99
C LYS A 9 -10.99 -18.10 -4.69
N ARG A 10 -10.19 -18.50 -5.67
CA ARG A 10 -8.74 -18.65 -5.50
C ARG A 10 -8.03 -17.30 -5.46
N ALA A 11 -8.41 -16.36 -6.32
CA ALA A 11 -7.87 -14.99 -6.27
C ALA A 11 -8.14 -14.32 -4.91
N PHE A 12 -9.33 -14.52 -4.35
CA PHE A 12 -9.64 -14.06 -3.00
C PHE A 12 -8.78 -14.76 -1.94
N LEU A 13 -8.65 -16.09 -2.01
CA LEU A 13 -7.81 -16.84 -1.06
C LEU A 13 -6.36 -16.34 -1.06
N TYR A 14 -5.74 -16.14 -2.23
CA TYR A 14 -4.39 -15.60 -2.33
C TYR A 14 -4.27 -14.17 -1.80
N GLY A 15 -5.25 -13.31 -2.11
CA GLY A 15 -5.29 -11.95 -1.55
C GLY A 15 -5.38 -11.95 -0.02
N THR A 16 -6.25 -12.79 0.55
CA THR A 16 -6.39 -12.91 2.01
C THR A 16 -5.16 -13.51 2.69
N LEU A 17 -4.49 -14.46 2.03
CA LEU A 17 -3.26 -15.06 2.55
C LEU A 17 -2.11 -14.04 2.58
N SER A 18 -2.01 -13.16 1.57
CA SER A 18 -1.05 -12.05 1.59
C SER A 18 -1.41 -11.02 2.67
N ALA A 19 -2.69 -10.65 2.79
CA ALA A 19 -3.15 -9.72 3.81
C ALA A 19 -2.92 -10.24 5.24
N ALA A 20 -2.99 -11.57 5.45
CA ALA A 20 -2.73 -12.18 6.76
C ALA A 20 -1.30 -11.99 7.27
N VAL A 21 -0.34 -11.71 6.37
CA VAL A 21 1.04 -11.41 6.74
C VAL A 21 1.14 -10.03 7.42
N GLU A 22 0.30 -9.06 7.04
CA GLU A 22 0.39 -7.69 7.57
C GLU A 22 0.12 -7.60 9.09
N PRO A 23 -0.95 -8.20 9.67
CA PRO A 23 -1.15 -8.19 11.11
C PRO A 23 -0.01 -8.87 11.87
N LEU A 24 0.54 -9.96 11.32
CA LEU A 24 1.61 -10.71 11.99
C LEU A 24 2.86 -9.85 12.16
N PHE A 25 3.32 -9.22 11.07
CA PHE A 25 4.45 -8.31 11.13
C PHE A 25 4.12 -7.00 11.84
N GLY A 26 2.88 -6.51 11.74
CA GLY A 26 2.42 -5.31 12.44
C GLY A 26 2.49 -5.45 13.96
N VAL A 27 2.07 -6.60 14.52
CA VAL A 27 2.17 -6.87 15.96
C VAL A 27 3.63 -6.95 16.40
N ILE A 28 4.47 -7.66 15.65
CA ILE A 28 5.90 -7.78 15.94
C ILE A 28 6.57 -6.38 15.91
N ALA A 29 6.29 -5.59 14.86
CA ALA A 29 6.79 -4.24 14.72
C ALA A 29 6.32 -3.33 15.86
N ALA A 30 5.06 -3.44 16.30
CA ALA A 30 4.52 -2.67 17.43
C ALA A 30 5.23 -3.00 18.76
N ILE A 31 5.55 -4.27 19.01
CA ILE A 31 6.30 -4.67 20.22
C ILE A 31 7.73 -4.10 20.18
N ILE A 32 8.41 -4.25 19.04
CA ILE A 32 9.77 -3.74 18.85
C ILE A 32 9.78 -2.21 18.93
N ALA A 33 8.73 -1.55 18.43
CA ALA A 33 8.64 -0.10 18.39
C ALA A 33 8.74 0.57 19.76
N GLY A 34 8.24 -0.09 20.81
CA GLY A 34 8.39 0.38 22.20
C GLY A 34 9.84 0.30 22.71
N MET A 35 10.67 -0.56 22.13
CA MET A 35 12.06 -0.77 22.55
C MET A 35 13.07 0.09 21.77
N VAL A 36 12.73 0.51 20.54
CA VAL A 36 13.67 1.18 19.62
C VAL A 36 13.27 2.61 19.24
N GLN A 37 12.75 3.39 20.19
CA GLN A 37 12.23 4.74 19.93
C GLN A 37 13.24 5.68 19.24
N SER A 38 14.54 5.60 19.57
CA SER A 38 15.57 6.43 18.93
C SER A 38 15.85 6.05 17.47
N VAL A 39 15.65 4.78 17.10
CA VAL A 39 15.88 4.26 15.73
C VAL A 39 14.59 4.31 14.90
N MET A 40 13.43 4.50 15.56
CA MET A 40 12.12 4.58 14.91
C MET A 40 12.06 5.58 13.74
N PRO A 41 12.55 6.83 13.87
CA PRO A 41 12.47 7.79 12.76
C PRO A 41 13.25 7.31 11.54
N LEU A 42 14.38 6.62 11.74
CA LEU A 42 15.18 6.06 10.66
C LEU A 42 14.44 4.90 9.97
N LEU A 43 13.80 4.03 10.73
CA LEU A 43 13.00 2.93 10.18
C LEU A 43 11.77 3.43 9.42
N LEU A 44 11.09 4.45 9.95
CA LEU A 44 9.96 5.08 9.27
C LEU A 44 10.39 5.79 7.99
N ALA A 45 11.54 6.48 7.99
CA ALA A 45 12.10 7.08 6.78
C ALA A 45 12.43 6.01 5.72
N PHE A 46 12.98 4.87 6.13
CA PHE A 46 13.23 3.75 5.24
C PHE A 46 11.93 3.18 4.66
N ALA A 47 10.92 2.93 5.49
CA ALA A 47 9.61 2.45 5.04
C ALA A 47 8.93 3.43 4.07
N ALA A 48 8.97 4.73 4.38
CA ALA A 48 8.46 5.78 3.49
C ALA A 48 9.18 5.76 2.13
N GLY A 49 10.50 5.60 2.13
CA GLY A 49 11.30 5.46 0.90
C GLY A 49 10.88 4.24 0.06
N THR A 50 10.69 3.08 0.69
CA THR A 50 10.20 1.87 -0.01
C THR A 50 8.83 2.09 -0.65
N MET A 51 7.90 2.74 0.06
CA MET A 51 6.57 3.02 -0.48
C MET A 51 6.62 3.99 -1.67
N ILE A 52 7.49 5.01 -1.64
CA ILE A 52 7.68 5.92 -2.77
C ILE A 52 8.22 5.17 -3.99
N TYR A 53 9.22 4.29 -3.81
CA TYR A 53 9.78 3.49 -4.91
C TYR A 53 8.72 2.61 -5.58
N VAL A 54 7.94 1.85 -4.80
CA VAL A 54 6.86 0.98 -5.31
C VAL A 54 5.80 1.78 -6.07
N VAL A 55 5.42 2.96 -5.56
CA VAL A 55 4.46 3.83 -6.25
C VAL A 55 4.98 4.26 -7.62
N VAL A 56 6.24 4.70 -7.70
CA VAL A 56 6.82 5.24 -8.94
C VAL A 56 7.08 4.16 -9.98
N GLU A 57 7.63 3.02 -9.56
CA GLU A 57 8.05 1.94 -10.47
C GLU A 57 6.93 0.99 -10.84
N GLU A 58 5.94 0.77 -9.97
CA GLU A 58 4.88 -0.21 -10.20
C GLU A 58 3.53 0.46 -10.43
N LEU A 59 3.07 1.30 -9.48
CA LEU A 59 1.70 1.83 -9.51
C LEU A 59 1.47 2.88 -10.62
N ILE A 60 2.42 3.80 -10.85
CA ILE A 60 2.29 4.82 -11.90
C ILE A 60 2.27 4.18 -13.30
N PRO A 61 3.19 3.26 -13.64
CA PRO A 61 3.11 2.54 -14.91
C PRO A 61 1.82 1.73 -15.06
N GLU A 62 1.38 1.03 -14.01
CA GLU A 62 0.13 0.26 -14.05
C GLU A 62 -1.10 1.15 -14.29
N ALA A 63 -1.12 2.36 -13.73
CA ALA A 63 -2.19 3.33 -13.94
C ALA A 63 -2.27 3.84 -15.39
N HIS A 64 -1.13 3.96 -16.09
CA HIS A 64 -1.05 4.38 -17.50
C HIS A 64 -1.13 3.21 -18.50
N LEU A 65 -0.89 1.97 -18.09
CA LEU A 65 -0.96 0.80 -19.00
C LEU A 65 -2.39 0.31 -19.27
N GLY A 66 -3.40 0.86 -18.60
CA GLY A 66 -4.81 0.50 -18.81
C GLY A 66 -5.46 1.24 -19.98
N GLU A 67 -6.45 0.60 -20.63
CA GLU A 67 -7.25 1.18 -21.74
C GLU A 67 -7.97 2.51 -21.40
N LYS A 68 -7.93 2.94 -20.13
CA LYS A 68 -8.49 4.19 -19.62
C LYS A 68 -7.46 4.92 -18.75
N GLU A 69 -6.35 5.36 -19.35
CA GLU A 69 -5.29 6.13 -18.67
C GLU A 69 -5.85 7.24 -17.77
N ASN A 70 -6.78 8.04 -18.30
CA ASN A 70 -7.41 9.12 -17.55
C ASN A 70 -8.14 8.65 -16.28
N VAL A 71 -8.71 7.44 -16.25
CA VAL A 71 -9.42 6.94 -15.06
C VAL A 71 -8.44 6.47 -13.98
N GLY A 72 -7.30 5.89 -14.38
CA GLY A 72 -6.24 5.51 -13.44
C GLY A 72 -5.65 6.72 -12.73
N THR A 73 -5.27 7.75 -13.48
CA THR A 73 -4.73 9.01 -12.94
C THR A 73 -5.76 9.74 -12.07
N LEU A 74 -7.04 9.81 -12.50
CA LEU A 74 -8.09 10.48 -11.73
C LEU A 74 -8.40 9.71 -10.44
N GLY A 75 -8.36 8.38 -10.46
CA GLY A 75 -8.47 7.54 -9.27
C GLY A 75 -7.34 7.77 -8.28
N PHE A 76 -6.09 7.87 -8.76
CA PHE A 76 -4.94 8.20 -7.92
C PHE A 76 -5.09 9.58 -7.25
N VAL A 77 -5.45 10.62 -8.03
CA VAL A 77 -5.64 11.98 -7.50
C VAL A 77 -6.76 12.02 -6.46
N VAL A 78 -7.90 11.37 -6.72
CA VAL A 78 -9.02 11.30 -5.77
C VAL A 78 -8.62 10.56 -4.50
N GLY A 79 -7.93 9.42 -4.61
CA GLY A 79 -7.44 8.66 -3.46
C GLY A 79 -6.46 9.46 -2.60
N PHE A 80 -5.53 10.17 -3.25
CA PHE A 80 -4.59 11.07 -2.59
C PHE A 80 -5.31 12.21 -1.85
N LEU A 81 -6.30 12.84 -2.48
CA LEU A 81 -7.11 13.89 -1.85
C LEU A 81 -7.88 13.36 -0.63
N ILE A 82 -8.50 12.19 -0.73
CA ILE A 82 -9.21 11.57 0.40
C ILE A 82 -8.24 11.32 1.55
N MET A 83 -7.05 10.75 1.27
CA MET A 83 -6.04 10.51 2.29
C MET A 83 -5.56 11.80 2.95
N MET A 84 -5.32 12.87 2.19
CA MET A 84 -4.97 14.19 2.74
C MET A 84 -6.06 14.81 3.60
N ILE A 85 -7.33 14.68 3.18
CA ILE A 85 -8.47 15.15 4.00
C ILE A 85 -8.52 14.36 5.31
N LEU A 86 -8.35 13.04 5.26
CA LEU A 86 -8.36 12.20 6.46
C LEU A 86 -7.18 12.53 7.38
N ASP A 87 -5.97 12.73 6.86
CA ASP A 87 -4.79 13.10 7.64
C ASP A 87 -4.97 14.46 8.35
N VAL A 88 -5.53 15.46 7.65
CA VAL A 88 -5.80 16.78 8.24
C VAL A 88 -6.98 16.75 9.22
N ALA A 89 -8.00 15.94 8.96
CA ALA A 89 -9.21 15.87 9.80
C ALA A 89 -9.04 15.01 11.05
N LEU A 90 -8.22 13.95 10.98
CA LEU A 90 -7.91 13.04 12.08
C LEU A 90 -6.59 13.40 12.78
N GLY A 91 -5.82 14.34 12.21
CA GLY A 91 -4.53 14.82 12.69
C GLY A 91 -4.55 15.35 14.12
#